data_AF-A0A140K5C5-F1
#
_entry.id   AF-A0A140K5C5-F1
#
_cell.length_a   1.000
_cell.length_b   1.000
_cell.length_c   1.000
_cell.angle_alpha   90.00
_cell.angle_beta   90.00
_cell.angle_gamma   90.00
#
_symmetry.space_group_name_H-M   'P 1'
#
loop_
_entity.id
_entity.type
_entity.pdbx_description
1 polymer ?
#
loop_
_entity_poly.entity_id
_entity_poly.type
_entity_poly.pdbx_seq_one_letter_code
_entity_poly.pdbx_strand_id
1 'polypeptide(L)'
;MELNLGQPPMLMQLYSRLMHHLSISSGLTKLSFNPIVDQQFSNCNGLLTAKMLNGMSIKVEPNDYHGRVLYLFGTNDPKVHAVTQGLLFPGYRFLDIGANYSSIGLLATDRVGSSGQVHLFEPQPHICQYVEEAIKKTGLTNVHLHRVALMDREGEMQLAKPQDHSGMATLIDYCDQTTWDSISVPVKNIANHIPPLIDSAPFGVKIDVEGAEPYLMPWLLDQPNLQFMIFEAAHNHQQLWDLIEAKPDFKLYGLERVIFTQRIRHVPSFNEMSLYHDLVAVRFPDTLELPVSINPYALGRMLKKHRQFSEQSN
;
A
#
# COMPACT_ATOMS: atom_id res chain seq x y z
N MET A 1 -2.18 25.62 14.27
CA MET A 1 -0.73 25.65 14.59
C MET A 1 -0.01 25.49 13.27
N GLU A 2 0.69 26.52 12.78
CA GLU A 2 1.47 26.39 11.54
C GLU A 2 2.60 25.38 11.78
N LEU A 3 2.56 24.26 11.07
CA LEU A 3 3.62 23.25 11.14
C LEU A 3 4.91 23.85 10.55
N ASN A 4 6.01 23.79 11.31
CA ASN A 4 7.29 24.33 10.88
C ASN A 4 7.85 23.51 9.71
N LEU A 5 7.96 24.14 8.53
CA LEU A 5 8.50 23.52 7.32
C LEU A 5 10.02 23.70 7.29
N GLY A 6 10.75 22.58 7.26
CA GLY A 6 12.19 22.58 7.05
C GLY A 6 12.53 22.88 5.59
N GLN A 7 13.60 23.65 5.35
CA GLN A 7 14.19 23.77 4.01
C GLN A 7 15.25 22.67 3.82
N PRO A 8 15.03 21.70 2.91
CA PRO A 8 15.98 20.63 2.69
C PRO A 8 17.28 21.15 2.04
N PRO A 9 18.46 20.61 2.39
CA PRO A 9 19.72 20.96 1.73
C PRO A 9 19.67 20.80 0.21
N MET A 10 20.33 21.69 -0.53
CA MET A 10 20.32 21.69 -2.01
C MET A 10 20.77 20.34 -2.60
N LEU A 11 21.78 19.71 -2.00
CA LEU A 11 22.26 18.38 -2.43
C LEU A 11 21.16 17.32 -2.33
N MET A 12 20.36 17.37 -1.27
CA MET A 12 19.25 16.45 -1.04
C MET A 12 18.10 16.66 -2.04
N GLN A 13 17.82 17.91 -2.40
CA GLN A 13 16.86 18.23 -3.47
C GLN A 13 17.32 17.71 -4.83
N LEU A 14 18.61 17.87 -5.15
CA LEU A 14 19.19 17.34 -6.39
C LEU A 14 19.16 15.80 -6.40
N TYR A 15 19.46 15.17 -5.27
CA TYR A 15 19.43 13.73 -5.11
C TYR A 15 18.01 13.16 -5.30
N SER A 16 17.01 13.74 -4.63
CA SER A 16 15.59 13.38 -4.83
C SER A 16 15.19 13.52 -6.31
N ARG A 17 15.50 14.66 -6.97
CA ARG A 17 15.22 14.84 -8.40
C ARG A 17 15.87 13.78 -9.29
N LEU A 18 17.11 13.40 -8.99
CA LEU A 18 17.81 12.34 -9.70
C LEU A 18 17.13 10.98 -9.50
N MET A 19 16.80 10.62 -8.27
CA MET A 19 16.13 9.34 -7.94
C MET A 19 14.76 9.24 -8.61
N HIS A 20 13.97 10.32 -8.62
CA HIS A 20 12.72 10.42 -9.37
C HIS A 20 12.92 10.19 -10.88
N HIS A 21 14.00 10.74 -11.45
CA HIS A 21 14.29 10.57 -12.87
C HIS A 21 14.72 9.15 -13.22
N LEU A 22 15.56 8.53 -12.39
CA LEU A 22 16.07 7.18 -12.62
C LEU A 22 15.01 6.08 -12.42
N SER A 23 13.91 6.38 -11.71
CA SER A 23 12.82 5.42 -11.44
C SER A 23 13.32 4.10 -10.84
N ILE A 24 14.26 4.19 -9.90
CA ILE A 24 14.87 3.02 -9.26
C ILE A 24 13.80 2.27 -8.48
N SER A 25 13.68 0.96 -8.72
CA SER A 25 12.63 0.15 -8.09
C SER A 25 13.11 -0.90 -7.09
N SER A 26 14.39 -0.88 -6.72
CA SER A 26 14.95 -1.74 -5.67
C SER A 26 16.12 -1.09 -4.95
N GLY A 27 16.44 -1.54 -3.73
CA GLY A 27 17.55 -0.99 -2.94
C GLY A 27 17.26 0.36 -2.28
N LEU A 28 15.99 0.77 -2.22
CA LEU A 28 15.54 2.06 -1.68
C LEU A 28 16.07 2.32 -0.27
N THR A 29 16.03 1.31 0.60
CA THR A 29 16.56 1.38 1.97
C THR A 29 18.04 1.79 1.97
N LYS A 30 18.89 1.10 1.20
CA LYS A 30 20.34 1.38 1.16
C LYS A 30 20.62 2.78 0.60
N LEU A 31 19.81 3.23 -0.35
CA LEU A 31 19.93 4.56 -0.93
C LEU A 31 19.41 5.67 -0.01
N SER A 32 18.44 5.36 0.86
CA SER A 32 17.85 6.31 1.83
C SER A 32 18.64 6.41 3.13
N PHE A 33 19.33 5.34 3.51
CA PHE A 33 20.03 5.20 4.78
C PHE A 33 21.49 4.85 4.51
N ASN A 34 22.29 5.89 4.33
CA ASN A 34 23.74 5.82 4.19
C ASN A 34 24.37 7.08 4.78
N PRO A 35 25.66 7.05 5.19
CA PRO A 35 26.26 8.13 5.95
C PRO A 35 26.13 9.53 5.32
N ILE A 36 26.17 9.61 3.98
CA ILE A 36 26.05 10.89 3.26
C ILE A 36 24.62 11.42 3.36
N VAL A 37 23.64 10.56 3.08
CA VAL A 37 22.22 10.92 3.12
C VAL A 37 21.79 11.20 4.57
N ASP A 38 22.21 10.37 5.52
CA ASP A 38 21.92 10.53 6.95
C ASP A 38 22.40 11.88 7.48
N GLN A 39 23.60 12.32 7.09
CA GLN A 39 24.13 13.63 7.44
C GLN A 39 23.27 14.78 6.87
N GLN A 40 22.65 14.61 5.69
CA GLN A 40 21.77 15.65 5.13
C GLN A 40 20.44 15.71 5.89
N PHE A 41 19.84 14.57 6.22
CA PHE A 41 18.58 14.50 6.95
C PHE A 41 18.72 14.93 8.41
N SER A 42 19.86 14.66 9.07
CA SER A 42 20.12 15.11 10.45
C SER A 42 20.15 16.64 10.60
N ASN A 43 20.39 17.37 9.50
CA ASN A 43 20.40 18.83 9.47
C ASN A 43 19.01 19.44 9.18
N CYS A 44 17.99 18.61 8.96
CA CYS A 44 16.63 19.06 8.68
C CYS A 44 15.85 19.22 9.99
N ASN A 45 15.54 20.47 10.36
CA ASN A 45 14.62 20.77 11.46
C ASN A 45 13.21 20.98 10.89
N GLY A 46 12.28 20.09 11.23
CA GLY A 46 10.86 20.20 10.85
C GLY A 46 10.43 19.27 9.72
N LEU A 47 9.17 19.40 9.30
CA LEU A 47 8.58 18.55 8.26
C LEU A 47 9.12 18.93 6.88
N LEU A 48 9.27 17.92 6.02
CA LEU A 48 9.59 18.11 4.60
C LEU A 48 8.34 17.94 3.75
N THR A 49 8.33 18.54 2.56
CA THR A 49 7.29 18.28 1.56
C THR A 49 7.82 17.28 0.54
N ALA A 50 7.33 16.03 0.61
CA ALA A 50 7.62 15.01 -0.38
C ALA A 50 6.70 15.19 -1.59
N LYS A 51 7.26 15.05 -2.80
CA LYS A 51 6.49 15.05 -4.05
C LYS A 51 6.30 13.60 -4.48
N MET A 52 5.07 13.21 -4.80
CA MET A 52 4.75 11.88 -5.33
C MET A 52 5.00 11.80 -6.83
N LEU A 53 5.01 10.59 -7.40
CA LEU A 53 5.27 10.37 -8.83
C LEU A 53 4.29 11.12 -9.76
N ASN A 54 3.04 11.32 -9.35
CA ASN A 54 2.04 12.07 -10.10
C ASN A 54 2.00 13.58 -9.78
N GLY A 55 2.97 14.06 -9.00
CA GLY A 55 3.13 15.47 -8.70
C GLY A 55 2.33 15.97 -7.50
N MET A 56 1.46 15.15 -6.90
CA MET A 56 0.89 15.43 -5.58
C MET A 56 1.99 15.59 -4.53
N SER A 57 1.66 16.22 -3.40
CA SER A 57 2.65 16.39 -2.32
C SER A 57 2.04 16.19 -0.95
N ILE A 58 2.85 15.64 -0.05
CA ILE A 58 2.49 15.36 1.34
C ILE A 58 3.62 15.79 2.26
N LYS A 59 3.27 16.16 3.49
CA LYS A 59 4.27 16.40 4.54
C LYS A 59 4.81 15.07 5.07
N VAL A 60 6.11 15.01 5.29
CA VAL A 60 6.78 13.82 5.81
C VAL A 60 7.78 14.19 6.91
N GLU A 61 7.97 13.28 7.84
CA GLU A 61 8.99 13.40 8.87
C GLU A 61 10.35 12.92 8.31
N PRO A 62 11.42 13.73 8.38
CA PRO A 62 12.73 13.40 7.78
C PRO A 62 13.45 12.23 8.46
N ASN A 63 13.13 11.97 9.72
CA ASN A 63 13.69 10.87 10.52
C ASN A 63 12.86 9.60 10.43
N ASP A 64 11.62 9.69 9.93
CA ASP A 64 10.79 8.52 9.71
C ASP A 64 11.23 7.77 8.44
N TYR A 65 11.30 6.44 8.54
CA TYR A 65 11.70 5.58 7.43
C TYR A 65 10.87 5.81 6.16
N HIS A 66 9.54 5.75 6.28
CA HIS A 66 8.64 5.87 5.14
C HIS A 66 8.62 7.30 4.60
N GLY A 67 8.66 8.29 5.47
CA GLY A 67 8.75 9.70 5.11
C GLY A 67 9.98 9.99 4.27
N ARG A 68 11.14 9.46 4.68
CA ARG A 68 12.41 9.61 3.95
C ARG A 68 12.38 8.94 2.58
N VAL A 69 11.95 7.67 2.52
CA VAL A 69 11.84 6.94 1.25
C VAL A 69 10.89 7.68 0.31
N LEU A 70 9.74 8.13 0.80
CA LEU A 70 8.76 8.86 -0.02
C LEU A 70 9.32 10.18 -0.55
N TYR A 71 10.06 10.94 0.26
CA TYR A 71 10.71 12.18 -0.17
C TYR A 71 11.74 11.95 -1.30
N LEU A 72 12.51 10.87 -1.21
CA LEU A 72 13.58 10.58 -2.15
C LEU A 72 13.08 9.96 -3.46
N PHE A 73 12.04 9.14 -3.42
CA PHE A 73 11.63 8.32 -4.57
C PHE A 73 10.23 8.60 -5.11
N GLY A 74 9.42 9.37 -4.39
CA GLY A 74 8.03 9.71 -4.77
C GLY A 74 7.03 8.57 -4.62
N THR A 75 7.47 7.41 -4.14
CA THR A 75 6.65 6.28 -3.72
C THR A 75 7.40 5.49 -2.64
N ASN A 76 6.68 4.91 -1.68
CA ASN A 76 7.29 4.04 -0.67
C ASN A 76 7.64 2.67 -1.21
N ASP A 77 6.85 2.19 -2.17
CA ASP A 77 6.98 0.86 -2.70
C ASP A 77 6.73 0.86 -4.22
N PRO A 78 7.81 0.87 -5.04
CA PRO A 78 7.70 0.85 -6.49
C PRO A 78 7.06 -0.41 -7.07
N LYS A 79 7.22 -1.57 -6.41
CA LYS A 79 6.70 -2.86 -6.90
C LYS A 79 5.20 -2.97 -6.63
N VAL A 80 4.76 -2.64 -5.41
CA VAL A 80 3.34 -2.53 -5.03
C VAL A 80 2.66 -1.43 -5.83
N HIS A 81 3.32 -0.29 -6.04
CA HIS A 81 2.82 0.76 -6.94
C HIS A 81 2.60 0.21 -8.35
N ALA A 82 3.58 -0.45 -8.97
CA ALA A 82 3.44 -0.97 -10.32
C ALA A 82 2.33 -2.01 -10.47
N VAL A 83 2.15 -2.90 -9.47
CA VAL A 83 1.04 -3.87 -9.45
C VAL A 83 -0.31 -3.17 -9.32
N THR A 84 -0.43 -2.24 -8.37
CA THR A 84 -1.63 -1.42 -8.18
C THR A 84 -2.00 -0.69 -9.47
N GLN A 85 -1.00 -0.08 -10.14
CA GLN A 85 -1.23 0.65 -11.38
C GLN A 85 -1.62 -0.26 -12.55
N GLY A 86 -1.02 -1.45 -12.61
CA GLY A 86 -1.28 -2.43 -13.66
C GLY A 86 -2.66 -3.06 -13.57
N LEU A 87 -3.19 -3.25 -12.36
CA LEU A 87 -4.43 -4.00 -12.12
C LEU A 87 -5.68 -3.13 -11.85
N LEU A 88 -5.49 -1.85 -11.53
CA LEU A 88 -6.61 -0.90 -11.42
C LEU A 88 -7.06 -0.37 -12.79
N PHE A 89 -8.36 -0.14 -12.90
CA PHE A 89 -9.01 0.44 -14.07
C PHE A 89 -9.99 1.56 -13.67
N PRO A 90 -10.36 2.44 -14.62
CA PRO A 90 -11.34 3.49 -14.36
C PRO A 90 -12.64 2.92 -13.79
N GLY A 91 -13.21 3.60 -12.78
CA GLY A 91 -14.44 3.18 -12.11
C GLY A 91 -14.24 2.19 -10.96
N TYR A 92 -13.06 1.62 -10.78
CA TYR A 92 -12.80 0.70 -9.67
C TYR A 92 -12.82 1.41 -8.32
N ARG A 93 -12.99 0.64 -7.25
CA ARG A 93 -12.69 1.06 -5.89
C ARG A 93 -11.33 0.53 -5.49
N PHE A 94 -10.57 1.32 -4.74
CA PHE A 94 -9.30 0.87 -4.19
C PHE A 94 -9.27 1.10 -2.69
N LEU A 95 -8.99 0.04 -1.93
CA LEU A 95 -8.84 0.09 -0.48
C LEU A 95 -7.34 0.01 -0.17
N ASP A 96 -6.77 1.07 0.40
CA ASP A 96 -5.39 1.08 0.91
C ASP A 96 -5.44 0.90 2.43
N ILE A 97 -5.32 -0.35 2.89
CA ILE A 97 -5.36 -0.70 4.31
C ILE A 97 -3.94 -0.65 4.88
N GLY A 98 -3.75 0.14 5.93
CA GLY A 98 -2.42 0.52 6.42
C GLY A 98 -1.78 1.54 5.48
N ALA A 99 -2.50 2.63 5.21
CA ALA A 99 -2.13 3.56 4.15
C ALA A 99 -0.83 4.33 4.46
N ASN A 100 -0.46 4.54 5.73
CA ASN A 100 0.66 5.37 6.16
C ASN A 100 0.58 6.75 5.44
N TYR A 101 1.68 7.28 4.89
CA TYR A 101 1.68 8.50 4.07
C TYR A 101 0.88 8.40 2.75
N SER A 102 0.13 7.31 2.56
CA SER A 102 -0.87 7.10 1.51
C SER A 102 -0.30 7.21 0.10
N SER A 103 1.00 6.91 -0.08
CA SER A 103 1.65 7.04 -1.37
C SER A 103 1.02 6.09 -2.41
N ILE A 104 0.70 4.85 -2.04
CA ILE A 104 0.06 3.89 -2.95
C ILE A 104 -1.38 4.31 -3.29
N GLY A 105 -2.21 4.61 -2.28
CA GLY A 105 -3.60 5.02 -2.48
C GLY A 105 -3.74 6.35 -3.25
N LEU A 106 -2.93 7.37 -2.94
CA LEU A 106 -2.96 8.62 -3.69
C LEU A 106 -2.49 8.42 -5.14
N LEU A 107 -1.45 7.62 -5.38
CA LEU A 107 -1.05 7.28 -6.76
C LEU A 107 -2.11 6.44 -7.49
N ALA A 108 -2.94 5.65 -6.79
CA ALA A 108 -4.02 4.87 -7.39
C ALA A 108 -5.12 5.73 -8.03
N THR A 109 -5.25 7.00 -7.63
CA THR A 109 -6.24 7.93 -8.18
C THR A 109 -6.11 8.10 -9.69
N ASP A 110 -4.89 8.06 -10.24
CA ASP A 110 -4.60 8.16 -11.67
C ASP A 110 -5.20 7.02 -12.49
N ARG A 111 -5.48 5.88 -11.84
CA ARG A 111 -5.97 4.66 -12.50
C ARG A 111 -7.46 4.47 -12.35
N VAL A 112 -7.99 4.73 -11.16
CA VAL A 112 -9.43 4.62 -10.91
C VAL A 112 -10.20 5.80 -11.53
N GLY A 113 -9.53 6.94 -11.75
CA GLY A 113 -10.12 8.13 -12.37
C GLY A 113 -11.27 8.73 -11.56
N SER A 114 -11.95 9.73 -12.12
CA SER A 114 -13.02 10.47 -11.43
C SER A 114 -14.29 9.65 -11.18
N SER A 115 -14.49 8.55 -11.92
CA SER A 115 -15.59 7.60 -11.71
C SER A 115 -15.26 6.53 -10.67
N GLY A 116 -13.98 6.42 -10.29
CA GLY A 116 -13.45 5.53 -9.28
C GLY A 116 -13.50 6.12 -7.88
N GLN A 117 -13.17 5.34 -6.86
CA GLN A 117 -12.99 5.83 -5.48
C GLN A 117 -11.75 5.19 -4.85
N VAL A 118 -11.09 5.94 -3.97
CA VAL A 118 -9.98 5.48 -3.14
C VAL A 118 -10.35 5.66 -1.67
N HIS A 119 -10.23 4.59 -0.88
CA HIS A 119 -10.43 4.61 0.56
C HIS A 119 -9.12 4.26 1.25
N LEU A 120 -8.63 5.20 2.07
CA LEU A 120 -7.37 5.09 2.80
C LEU A 120 -7.71 4.76 4.26
N PHE A 121 -7.14 3.69 4.81
CA PHE A 121 -7.31 3.35 6.23
C PHE A 121 -5.97 3.52 6.93
N GLU A 122 -5.92 4.53 7.80
CA GLU A 122 -4.74 4.84 8.60
C GLU A 122 -5.17 5.19 10.02
N PRO A 123 -4.79 4.41 11.04
CA PRO A 123 -5.18 4.70 12.42
C PRO A 123 -4.34 5.79 13.10
N GLN A 124 -3.10 6.05 12.67
CA GLN A 124 -2.19 6.97 13.37
C GLN A 124 -2.60 8.43 13.17
N PRO A 125 -2.97 9.18 14.23
CA PRO A 125 -3.54 10.52 14.09
C PRO A 125 -2.63 11.55 13.42
N HIS A 126 -1.31 11.50 13.70
CA HIS A 126 -0.34 12.45 13.13
C HIS A 126 -0.17 12.23 11.62
N ILE A 127 -0.10 10.98 11.15
CA ILE A 127 -0.05 10.65 9.73
C ILE A 127 -1.36 11.06 9.04
N CYS A 128 -2.50 10.79 9.67
CA CYS A 128 -3.82 11.21 9.16
C CYS A 128 -3.91 12.73 8.91
N GLN A 129 -3.26 13.55 9.75
CA GLN A 129 -3.22 15.00 9.53
C GLN A 129 -2.48 15.34 8.24
N TYR A 130 -1.33 14.71 7.98
CA TYR A 130 -0.55 14.93 6.76
C TYR A 130 -1.32 14.48 5.52
N VAL A 131 -1.97 13.31 5.59
CA VAL A 131 -2.76 12.75 4.48
C VAL A 131 -3.98 13.61 4.19
N GLU A 132 -4.71 14.06 5.21
CA GLU A 132 -5.88 14.93 5.01
C GLU A 132 -5.49 16.27 4.38
N GLU A 133 -4.40 16.89 4.82
CA GLU A 133 -3.88 18.11 4.18
C GLU A 133 -3.48 17.88 2.72
N ALA A 134 -2.87 16.73 2.40
CA ALA A 134 -2.53 16.36 1.04
C ALA A 134 -3.78 16.22 0.17
N ILE A 135 -4.81 15.52 0.64
CA ILE A 135 -6.09 15.36 -0.08
C ILE A 135 -6.76 16.71 -0.30
N LYS A 136 -6.82 17.58 0.72
CA LYS A 136 -7.44 18.91 0.59
C LYS A 136 -6.79 19.77 -0.51
N LYS A 137 -5.49 19.62 -0.75
CA LYS A 137 -4.75 20.38 -1.79
C LYS A 137 -5.05 19.89 -3.21
N THR A 138 -5.53 18.67 -3.39
CA THR A 138 -5.76 18.09 -4.73
C THR A 138 -7.12 18.48 -5.29
N GLY A 139 -8.08 18.81 -4.43
CA GLY A 139 -9.48 19.02 -4.81
C GLY A 139 -10.21 17.74 -5.23
N LEU A 140 -9.60 16.56 -5.01
CA LEU A 140 -10.22 15.28 -5.33
C LEU A 140 -11.38 15.00 -4.37
N THR A 141 -12.54 14.70 -4.92
CA THR A 141 -13.76 14.38 -4.15
C THR A 141 -13.98 12.88 -3.96
N ASN A 142 -13.16 12.06 -4.62
CA ASN A 142 -13.28 10.59 -4.65
C ASN A 142 -12.17 9.89 -3.86
N VAL A 143 -11.52 10.59 -2.93
CA VAL A 143 -10.52 10.04 -2.01
C VAL A 143 -11.01 10.26 -0.58
N HIS A 144 -11.11 9.18 0.19
CA HIS A 144 -11.70 9.18 1.52
C HIS A 144 -10.72 8.60 2.54
N LEU A 145 -10.39 9.38 3.56
CA LEU A 145 -9.54 8.96 4.67
C LEU A 145 -10.40 8.45 5.84
N HIS A 146 -10.14 7.22 6.26
CA HIS A 146 -10.74 6.56 7.42
C HIS A 146 -9.70 6.44 8.53
N ARG A 147 -9.94 7.12 9.65
CA ARG A 147 -9.01 7.18 10.80
C ARG A 147 -9.21 6.00 11.76
N VAL A 148 -9.15 4.78 11.22
CA VAL A 148 -9.46 3.55 11.94
C VAL A 148 -8.51 2.44 11.52
N ALA A 149 -8.23 1.53 12.42
CA ALA A 149 -7.72 0.21 12.06
C ALA A 149 -8.90 -0.69 11.66
N LEU A 150 -8.65 -1.68 10.80
CA LEU A 150 -9.63 -2.69 10.45
C LEU A 150 -9.24 -4.02 11.11
N MET A 151 -10.24 -4.74 11.63
CA MET A 151 -10.11 -6.11 12.11
C MET A 151 -11.42 -6.88 11.88
N ASP A 152 -11.52 -8.11 12.40
CA ASP A 152 -12.72 -8.93 12.44
C ASP A 152 -13.70 -8.58 13.59
N ARG A 153 -13.47 -7.44 14.25
CA ARG A 153 -14.24 -6.98 15.42
C ARG A 153 -14.29 -5.45 15.50
N GLU A 154 -15.26 -4.94 16.26
CA GLU A 154 -15.28 -3.54 16.68
C GLU A 154 -14.47 -3.38 17.98
N GLY A 155 -13.89 -2.21 18.21
CA GLY A 155 -13.26 -1.90 19.50
C GLY A 155 -12.22 -0.79 19.42
N GLU A 156 -11.23 -0.90 20.29
CA GLU A 156 -10.02 -0.08 20.28
C GLU A 156 -8.80 -1.00 20.36
N MET A 157 -7.66 -0.53 19.88
CA MET A 157 -6.38 -1.22 20.02
C MET A 157 -5.26 -0.24 20.35
N GLN A 158 -4.23 -0.73 21.03
CA GLN A 158 -3.00 0.02 21.28
C GLN A 158 -2.04 -0.19 20.11
N LEU A 159 -1.63 0.90 19.47
CA LEU A 159 -0.51 0.90 18.54
C LEU A 159 0.76 1.33 19.26
N ALA A 160 1.80 0.50 19.19
CA ALA A 160 3.14 0.91 19.58
C ALA A 160 3.67 1.91 18.56
N LYS A 161 4.28 3.02 19.02
CA LYS A 161 5.10 3.87 18.17
C LYS A 161 6.58 3.51 18.37
N PRO A 162 7.23 2.80 17.43
CA PRO A 162 8.67 2.85 17.34
C PRO A 162 9.07 4.30 17.03
N GLN A 163 10.01 4.85 17.78
CA GLN A 163 10.36 6.28 17.71
C GLN A 163 10.79 6.74 16.30
N ASP A 164 11.27 5.81 15.45
CA ASP A 164 11.85 6.11 14.13
C ASP A 164 11.20 5.37 12.94
N HIS A 165 10.24 4.45 13.15
CA HIS A 165 9.64 3.63 12.09
C HIS A 165 8.10 3.61 12.17
N SER A 166 7.42 4.52 11.47
CA SER A 166 5.94 4.58 11.43
C SER A 166 5.25 3.33 10.88
N GLY A 167 5.90 2.57 10.00
CA GLY A 167 5.35 1.34 9.41
C GLY A 167 5.27 0.18 10.39
N MET A 168 6.23 0.05 11.30
CA MET A 168 6.37 -1.08 12.22
C MET A 168 5.44 -0.99 13.45
N ALA A 169 4.28 -0.34 13.33
CA ALA A 169 3.33 -0.22 14.42
C ALA A 169 2.60 -1.55 14.64
N THR A 170 3.19 -2.42 15.46
CA THR A 170 2.65 -3.76 15.76
C THR A 170 1.53 -3.70 16.79
N LEU A 171 0.58 -4.64 16.68
CA LEU A 171 -0.37 -4.99 17.74
C LEU A 171 0.39 -5.36 19.02
N ILE A 172 0.20 -4.60 20.10
CA ILE A 172 0.64 -5.02 21.44
C ILE A 172 -0.57 -5.61 22.16
N ASP A 173 -0.54 -6.92 22.40
CA ASP A 173 -1.42 -7.54 23.40
C ASP A 173 -1.09 -6.97 24.78
N TYR A 174 -2.12 -6.72 25.58
CA TYR A 174 -2.14 -5.94 26.83
C TYR A 174 -1.16 -6.38 27.94
N CYS A 175 -0.28 -7.35 27.71
CA CYS A 175 0.53 -8.03 28.72
C CYS A 175 1.98 -7.54 28.87
N ASP A 176 2.56 -6.79 27.93
CA ASP A 176 3.96 -6.34 28.07
C ASP A 176 4.08 -4.82 28.24
N GLN A 177 4.16 -4.40 29.50
CA GLN A 177 4.49 -3.03 29.93
C GLN A 177 5.97 -2.70 29.62
N THR A 178 6.33 -2.60 28.35
CA THR A 178 7.61 -1.99 27.94
C THR A 178 7.38 -0.58 27.42
N THR A 179 8.38 0.27 27.66
CA THR A 179 8.45 1.74 27.55
C THR A 179 8.27 2.28 26.12
N TRP A 180 7.20 1.92 25.44
CA TRP A 180 6.85 2.45 24.12
C TRP A 180 5.72 3.46 24.27
N ASP A 181 5.85 4.61 23.63
CA ASP A 181 4.72 5.53 23.46
C ASP A 181 3.64 4.78 22.67
N SER A 182 2.55 4.41 23.35
CA SER A 182 1.42 3.73 22.72
C SER A 182 0.23 4.68 22.58
N ILE A 183 -0.50 4.54 21.48
CA ILE A 183 -1.71 5.33 21.20
C ILE A 183 -2.92 4.39 21.07
N SER A 184 -4.03 4.72 21.73
CA SER A 184 -5.31 4.03 21.50
C SER A 184 -5.90 4.53 20.18
N VAL A 185 -6.31 3.60 19.33
CA VAL A 185 -6.94 3.89 18.04
C VAL A 185 -8.23 3.08 17.88
N PRO A 186 -9.26 3.64 17.24
CA PRO A 186 -10.50 2.92 16.98
C PRO A 186 -10.29 1.79 15.96
N VAL A 187 -10.93 0.66 16.23
CA VAL A 187 -10.97 -0.52 15.37
C VAL A 187 -12.37 -0.72 14.84
N LYS A 188 -12.48 -0.93 13.53
CA LYS A 188 -13.74 -1.25 12.84
C LYS A 188 -13.75 -2.66 12.31
N ASN A 189 -14.92 -3.31 12.43
CA ASN A 189 -15.13 -4.61 11.84
C ASN A 189 -15.21 -4.47 10.32
N ILE A 190 -14.31 -5.15 9.60
CA ILE A 190 -14.24 -5.10 8.15
C ILE A 190 -15.57 -5.48 7.48
N ALA A 191 -16.27 -6.48 8.02
CA ALA A 191 -17.53 -6.99 7.48
C ALA A 191 -18.69 -6.00 7.59
N ASN A 192 -18.58 -5.01 8.47
CA ASN A 192 -19.58 -3.95 8.63
C ASN A 192 -19.17 -2.65 7.92
N HIS A 193 -17.88 -2.32 7.96
CA HIS A 193 -17.38 -1.01 7.54
C HIS A 193 -17.10 -0.92 6.03
N ILE A 194 -16.63 -2.00 5.40
CA ILE A 194 -16.27 -2.00 3.97
C ILE A 194 -17.44 -2.15 2.98
N PRO A 195 -18.48 -2.98 3.22
CA PRO A 195 -19.57 -3.16 2.25
C PRO A 195 -20.15 -1.87 1.65
N PRO A 196 -20.50 -0.82 2.43
CA PRO A 196 -21.06 0.41 1.87
C PRO A 196 -20.05 1.22 1.05
N LEU A 197 -18.75 1.00 1.22
CA LEU A 197 -17.69 1.72 0.50
C LEU A 197 -17.44 1.13 -0.89
N ILE A 198 -17.57 -0.19 -1.03
CA ILE A 198 -17.35 -0.86 -2.31
C ILE A 198 -18.60 -0.87 -3.20
N ASP A 199 -19.80 -0.82 -2.61
CA ASP A 199 -21.10 -0.68 -3.31
C ASP A 199 -21.22 -1.57 -4.57
N SER A 200 -20.85 -2.85 -4.42
CA SER A 200 -20.79 -3.86 -5.50
C SER A 200 -19.84 -3.57 -6.67
N ALA A 201 -19.17 -2.42 -6.72
CA ALA A 201 -18.22 -2.09 -7.76
C ALA A 201 -16.97 -3.00 -7.69
N PRO A 202 -16.32 -3.30 -8.83
CA PRO A 202 -15.06 -4.02 -8.82
C PRO A 202 -14.02 -3.27 -7.99
N PHE A 203 -13.32 -3.98 -7.11
CA PHE A 203 -12.33 -3.34 -6.24
C PHE A 203 -11.03 -4.11 -6.14
N GLY A 204 -9.96 -3.38 -5.84
CA GLY A 204 -8.68 -3.92 -5.41
C GLY A 204 -8.35 -3.48 -4.00
N VAL A 205 -7.50 -4.22 -3.31
CA VAL A 205 -7.07 -3.89 -1.95
C VAL A 205 -5.55 -4.05 -1.82
N LYS A 206 -4.92 -3.13 -1.08
CA LYS A 206 -3.60 -3.32 -0.45
C LYS A 206 -3.83 -3.56 1.03
N ILE A 207 -3.12 -4.54 1.61
CA ILE A 207 -3.10 -4.82 3.03
C ILE A 207 -1.64 -4.76 3.50
N ASP A 208 -1.36 -3.88 4.44
CA ASP A 208 -0.03 -3.65 4.99
C ASP A 208 -0.19 -3.22 6.46
N VAL A 209 -0.49 -4.20 7.31
CA VAL A 209 -0.96 -3.96 8.70
C VAL A 209 -0.15 -4.77 9.72
N GLU A 210 1.10 -5.08 9.38
CA GLU A 210 2.12 -5.66 10.28
C GLU A 210 1.62 -6.86 11.09
N GLY A 211 1.07 -7.87 10.41
CA GLY A 211 0.67 -9.14 11.04
C GLY A 211 -0.83 -9.31 11.29
N ALA A 212 -1.65 -8.28 11.04
CA ALA A 212 -3.10 -8.37 11.16
C ALA A 212 -3.81 -8.86 9.87
N GLU A 213 -3.06 -9.22 8.83
CA GLU A 213 -3.59 -9.68 7.53
C GLU A 213 -4.57 -10.86 7.67
N PRO A 214 -4.32 -11.90 8.51
CA PRO A 214 -5.22 -13.04 8.64
C PRO A 214 -6.62 -12.69 9.18
N TYR A 215 -6.79 -11.56 9.87
CA TYR A 215 -8.11 -11.12 10.35
C TYR A 215 -8.94 -10.42 9.27
N LEU A 216 -8.30 -9.99 8.18
CA LEU A 216 -8.95 -9.22 7.10
C LEU A 216 -9.21 -10.09 5.86
N MET A 217 -8.24 -10.94 5.52
CA MET A 217 -8.23 -11.70 4.29
C MET A 217 -9.42 -12.66 4.11
N PRO A 218 -9.89 -13.40 5.13
CA PRO A 218 -11.02 -14.31 4.96
C PRO A 218 -12.25 -13.62 4.38
N TRP A 219 -12.67 -12.51 4.99
CA TRP A 219 -13.83 -11.74 4.52
C TRP A 219 -13.58 -11.15 3.12
N LEU A 220 -12.39 -10.62 2.85
CA LEU A 220 -12.06 -10.02 1.56
C LEU A 220 -12.08 -11.05 0.42
N LEU A 221 -11.50 -12.23 0.63
CA LEU A 221 -11.45 -13.30 -0.36
C LEU A 221 -12.84 -13.86 -0.70
N ASP A 222 -13.79 -13.76 0.23
CA ASP A 222 -15.19 -14.13 0.00
C ASP A 222 -15.96 -13.11 -0.85
N GLN A 223 -15.41 -11.91 -1.10
CA GLN A 223 -16.12 -10.89 -1.87
C GLN A 223 -16.08 -11.17 -3.38
N PRO A 224 -17.24 -11.29 -4.06
CA PRO A 224 -17.31 -11.65 -5.47
C PRO A 224 -16.74 -10.58 -6.40
N ASN A 225 -16.78 -9.32 -5.98
CA ASN A 225 -16.29 -8.16 -6.70
C ASN A 225 -14.82 -7.80 -6.39
N LEU A 226 -14.14 -8.55 -5.52
CA LEU A 226 -12.69 -8.39 -5.29
C LEU A 226 -11.93 -8.86 -6.53
N GLN A 227 -11.08 -8.00 -7.10
CA GLN A 227 -10.33 -8.29 -8.32
C GLN A 227 -8.89 -8.70 -8.05
N PHE A 228 -8.26 -8.08 -7.05
CA PHE A 228 -6.92 -8.42 -6.62
C PHE A 228 -6.68 -7.91 -5.19
N MET A 229 -5.79 -8.58 -4.48
CA MET A 229 -5.37 -8.25 -3.13
C MET A 229 -3.84 -8.29 -3.08
N ILE A 230 -3.21 -7.15 -2.83
CA ILE A 230 -1.78 -7.05 -2.56
C ILE A 230 -1.61 -7.12 -1.05
N PHE A 231 -0.68 -7.93 -0.56
CA PHE A 231 -0.43 -8.05 0.87
C PHE A 231 1.06 -8.32 1.14
N GLU A 232 1.52 -7.86 2.30
CA GLU A 232 2.81 -8.25 2.83
C GLU A 232 2.68 -9.58 3.59
N ALA A 233 3.56 -10.53 3.29
CA ALA A 233 3.70 -11.78 4.01
C ALA A 233 4.95 -11.75 4.89
N ALA A 234 5.14 -10.71 5.70
CA ALA A 234 6.25 -10.69 6.67
C ALA A 234 6.01 -11.70 7.82
N HIS A 235 4.75 -11.91 8.17
CA HIS A 235 4.29 -12.78 9.26
C HIS A 235 3.27 -13.80 8.74
N ASN A 236 2.98 -14.84 9.53
CA ASN A 236 1.85 -15.76 9.30
C ASN A 236 1.83 -16.49 7.94
N HIS A 237 2.98 -16.67 7.27
CA HIS A 237 3.09 -17.24 5.92
C HIS A 237 2.18 -18.46 5.66
N GLN A 238 2.18 -19.46 6.56
CA GLN A 238 1.38 -20.67 6.39
C GLN A 238 -0.12 -20.37 6.40
N GLN A 239 -0.59 -19.58 7.36
CA GLN A 239 -2.00 -19.21 7.45
C GLN A 239 -2.45 -18.40 6.22
N LEU A 240 -1.61 -17.46 5.75
CA LEU A 240 -1.88 -16.68 4.54
C LEU A 240 -1.96 -17.57 3.29
N TRP A 241 -1.06 -18.54 3.17
CA TRP A 241 -1.07 -19.53 2.10
C TRP A 241 -2.37 -20.36 2.13
N ASP A 242 -2.72 -20.94 3.28
CA ASP A 242 -3.90 -21.80 3.41
C ASP A 242 -5.19 -21.05 3.04
N LEU A 243 -5.29 -19.77 3.41
CA LEU A 243 -6.44 -18.92 3.06
C LEU A 243 -6.59 -18.72 1.54
N ILE A 244 -5.48 -18.53 0.83
CA ILE A 244 -5.49 -18.30 -0.62
C ILE A 244 -5.65 -19.61 -1.39
N GLU A 245 -4.99 -20.69 -0.94
CA GLU A 245 -5.09 -22.01 -1.56
C GLU A 245 -6.54 -22.54 -1.50
N ALA A 246 -7.29 -22.21 -0.46
CA ALA A 246 -8.71 -22.50 -0.35
C ALA A 246 -9.61 -21.77 -1.38
N LYS A 247 -9.04 -20.84 -2.18
CA LYS A 247 -9.74 -19.98 -3.13
C LYS A 247 -9.23 -20.21 -4.56
N PRO A 248 -9.76 -21.21 -5.28
CA PRO A 248 -9.21 -21.63 -6.57
C PRO A 248 -9.31 -20.58 -7.68
N ASP A 249 -10.24 -19.63 -7.53
CA ASP A 249 -10.46 -18.46 -8.37
C ASP A 249 -9.36 -17.38 -8.22
N PHE A 250 -8.57 -17.44 -7.15
CA PHE A 250 -7.40 -16.59 -6.97
C PHE A 250 -6.11 -17.31 -7.33
N LYS A 251 -5.23 -16.57 -7.99
CA LYS A 251 -3.89 -17.04 -8.37
C LYS A 251 -2.86 -16.12 -7.77
N LEU A 252 -1.87 -16.72 -7.13
CA LEU A 252 -0.89 -16.01 -6.34
C LEU A 252 0.34 -15.66 -7.17
N TYR A 253 0.80 -14.43 -7.03
CA TYR A 253 2.03 -13.96 -7.66
C TYR A 253 2.94 -13.27 -6.64
N GLY A 254 4.22 -13.58 -6.67
CA GLY A 254 5.25 -12.88 -5.92
C GLY A 254 5.78 -11.67 -6.69
N LEU A 255 6.01 -10.56 -6.00
CA LEU A 255 6.55 -9.32 -6.58
C LEU A 255 8.08 -9.39 -6.64
N GLU A 256 8.66 -9.37 -7.84
CA GLU A 256 10.11 -9.51 -8.02
C GLU A 256 10.85 -8.20 -7.70
N ARG A 257 11.96 -8.30 -6.95
CA ARG A 257 12.85 -7.16 -6.66
C ARG A 257 13.83 -6.93 -7.81
N VAL A 258 13.43 -6.09 -8.75
CA VAL A 258 14.20 -5.72 -9.94
C VAL A 258 14.40 -4.20 -10.00
N ILE A 259 15.49 -3.74 -10.63
CA ILE A 259 15.89 -2.32 -10.60
C ILE A 259 15.05 -1.46 -11.56
N PHE A 260 14.63 -2.00 -12.71
CA PHE A 260 13.99 -1.19 -13.78
C PHE A 260 12.66 -1.76 -14.30
N THR A 261 12.56 -3.07 -14.50
CA THR A 261 11.40 -3.67 -15.20
C THR A 261 10.58 -4.54 -14.26
N GLN A 262 9.54 -3.95 -13.65
CA GLN A 262 8.68 -4.65 -12.71
C GLN A 262 8.02 -5.89 -13.32
N ARG A 263 8.13 -7.00 -12.59
CA ARG A 263 7.59 -8.31 -12.95
C ARG A 263 7.01 -8.97 -11.71
N ILE A 264 6.00 -9.79 -11.97
CA ILE A 264 5.40 -10.68 -10.98
C ILE A 264 5.55 -12.11 -11.48
N ARG A 265 5.77 -13.06 -10.57
CA ARG A 265 5.96 -14.48 -10.87
C ARG A 265 4.88 -15.31 -10.19
N HIS A 266 4.27 -16.22 -10.93
CA HIS A 266 3.26 -17.13 -10.39
C HIS A 266 3.88 -18.00 -9.28
N VAL A 267 3.17 -18.16 -8.18
CA VAL A 267 3.60 -18.91 -6.99
C VAL A 267 2.70 -20.14 -6.85
N PRO A 268 3.14 -21.33 -7.29
CA PRO A 268 2.32 -22.53 -7.30
C PRO A 268 2.42 -23.33 -5.98
N SER A 269 3.30 -22.97 -5.05
CA SER A 269 3.51 -23.70 -3.80
C SER A 269 3.89 -22.79 -2.63
N PHE A 270 3.63 -23.25 -1.41
CA PHE A 270 4.03 -22.58 -0.18
C PHE A 270 5.54 -22.29 -0.11
N ASN A 271 6.38 -23.25 -0.52
CA ASN A 271 7.83 -23.08 -0.52
C ASN A 271 8.27 -21.89 -1.39
N GLU A 272 7.64 -21.70 -2.54
CA GLU A 272 7.90 -20.56 -3.41
C GLU A 272 7.33 -19.26 -2.83
N MET A 273 6.18 -19.30 -2.16
CA MET A 273 5.61 -18.12 -1.47
C MET A 273 6.60 -17.54 -0.47
N SER A 274 7.29 -18.40 0.29
CA SER A 274 8.25 -17.97 1.32
C SER A 274 9.46 -17.20 0.79
N LEU A 275 9.68 -17.18 -0.53
CA LEU A 275 10.72 -16.39 -1.19
C LEU A 275 10.33 -14.92 -1.39
N TYR A 276 9.07 -14.56 -1.16
CA TYR A 276 8.52 -13.24 -1.43
C TYR A 276 7.99 -12.60 -0.14
N HIS A 277 8.40 -11.35 0.10
CA HIS A 277 7.82 -10.53 1.16
C HIS A 277 6.48 -9.92 0.75
N ASP A 278 6.33 -9.62 -0.54
CA ASP A 278 5.15 -8.95 -1.07
C ASP A 278 4.54 -9.80 -2.16
N LEU A 279 3.24 -10.04 -2.03
CA LEU A 279 2.49 -10.89 -2.93
C LEU A 279 1.23 -10.19 -3.42
N VAL A 280 0.69 -10.69 -4.52
CA VAL A 280 -0.62 -10.31 -5.03
C VAL A 280 -1.42 -11.56 -5.36
N ALA A 281 -2.57 -11.71 -4.71
CA ALA A 281 -3.61 -12.65 -5.12
C ALA A 281 -4.49 -11.96 -6.16
N VAL A 282 -4.62 -12.53 -7.35
CA VAL A 282 -5.41 -11.96 -8.45
C VAL A 282 -6.54 -12.91 -8.81
N ARG A 283 -7.76 -12.39 -8.95
CA ARG A 283 -8.90 -13.19 -9.42
C ARG A 283 -8.72 -13.50 -10.90
N PHE A 284 -8.63 -14.77 -11.25
CA PHE A 284 -8.43 -15.26 -12.62
C PHE A 284 -9.67 -16.02 -13.12
N PRO A 285 -10.10 -15.80 -14.37
CA PRO A 285 -11.06 -16.67 -15.03
C PRO A 285 -10.44 -18.04 -15.33
N ASP A 286 -11.19 -19.13 -15.11
CA ASP A 286 -10.71 -20.51 -15.33
C ASP A 286 -10.21 -20.78 -16.76
N THR A 287 -10.72 -20.05 -17.74
CA THR A 287 -10.39 -20.21 -19.17
C THR A 287 -9.07 -19.54 -19.58
N LEU A 288 -8.46 -18.75 -18.70
CA LEU A 288 -7.29 -17.92 -19.05
C LEU A 288 -6.00 -18.63 -18.68
N GLU A 289 -5.09 -18.78 -19.65
CA GLU A 289 -3.77 -19.37 -19.39
C GLU A 289 -2.97 -18.51 -18.41
N LEU A 290 -2.38 -19.16 -17.42
CA LEU A 290 -1.64 -18.52 -16.34
C LEU A 290 -0.20 -18.23 -16.75
N PRO A 291 0.21 -16.96 -16.89
CA PRO A 291 1.59 -16.65 -17.22
C PRO A 291 2.50 -16.95 -16.03
N VAL A 292 3.62 -17.64 -16.27
CA VAL A 292 4.64 -17.94 -15.25
C VAL A 292 5.26 -16.65 -14.69
N SER A 293 5.57 -15.70 -15.56
CA SER A 293 6.09 -14.40 -15.16
C SER A 293 5.63 -13.33 -16.15
N ILE A 294 5.14 -12.20 -15.64
CA ILE A 294 4.51 -11.17 -16.47
C ILE A 294 4.72 -9.78 -15.87
N ASN A 295 4.73 -8.76 -16.73
CA ASN A 295 4.68 -7.38 -16.28
C ASN A 295 3.24 -7.05 -15.77
N PRO A 296 3.05 -6.37 -14.63
CA PRO A 296 1.72 -6.12 -14.08
C PRO A 296 0.75 -5.42 -15.02
N TYR A 297 1.22 -4.46 -15.83
CA TYR A 297 0.37 -3.79 -16.83
C TYR A 297 -0.04 -4.72 -17.97
N ALA A 298 0.83 -5.66 -18.36
CA ALA A 298 0.49 -6.67 -19.35
C ALA A 298 -0.57 -7.64 -18.80
N LEU A 299 -0.45 -8.04 -17.53
CA LEU A 299 -1.46 -8.84 -16.85
C LEU A 299 -2.81 -8.13 -16.81
N GLY A 300 -2.84 -6.86 -16.39
CA GLY A 300 -4.06 -6.07 -16.39
C GLY A 300 -4.72 -6.00 -17.77
N ARG A 301 -3.95 -5.72 -18.83
CA ARG A 301 -4.49 -5.71 -20.21
C ARG A 301 -5.07 -7.06 -20.62
N MET A 302 -4.44 -8.16 -20.22
CA MET A 302 -4.91 -9.51 -20.49
C MET A 302 -6.26 -9.77 -19.81
N LEU A 303 -6.37 -9.47 -18.51
CA LEU A 303 -7.61 -9.63 -17.74
C LEU A 303 -8.74 -8.73 -18.26
N LYS A 304 -8.43 -7.47 -18.61
CA LYS A 304 -9.43 -6.54 -19.16
C LYS A 304 -9.99 -7.03 -20.50
N LYS A 305 -9.13 -7.49 -21.41
CA LYS A 305 -9.56 -8.04 -22.70
C LYS A 305 -10.51 -9.21 -22.48
N HIS A 306 -10.15 -10.15 -21.60
CA HIS A 306 -10.97 -11.32 -21.32
C HIS A 306 -12.38 -10.94 -20.83
N ARG A 307 -12.50 -9.98 -19.90
CA ARG A 307 -13.80 -9.51 -19.40
C ARG A 307 -14.67 -8.90 -20.49
N GLN A 308 -14.07 -8.08 -21.35
CA GLN A 308 -14.79 -7.46 -22.48
C GLN A 308 -15.31 -8.51 -23.48
N PHE A 309 -14.56 -9.57 -23.74
CA PHE A 309 -15.03 -10.67 -24.59
C PHE A 309 -16.18 -11.45 -23.94
N SER A 310 -16.10 -11.73 -22.64
CA SER A 310 -17.16 -12.43 -21.91
C SER A 310 -18.47 -11.63 -21.85
N GLU A 311 -18.39 -10.30 -21.67
CA GLU A 311 -19.55 -9.41 -21.70
C GLU A 311 -20.20 -9.28 -23.08
N GLN A 312 -19.44 -9.43 -24.16
CA GLN A 312 -19.96 -9.41 -25.54
C GLN A 312 -20.56 -10.74 -26.00
N SER A 313 -20.26 -11.84 -25.30
CA SER A 313 -20.69 -13.19 -25.66
C SER A 313 -21.94 -13.67 -24.89
N ASN A 314 -22.43 -12.84 -23.95
CA ASN A 314 -23.66 -13.05 -23.17
C ASN A 314 -24.73 -12.05 -23.60
#